data_AF-A0A927ZGP7-F1
#
_entry.id   AF-A0A927ZGP7-F1
#
_cell.length_a   1.000
_cell.length_b   1.000
_cell.length_c   1.000
_cell.angle_alpha   90.00
_cell.angle_beta   90.00
_cell.angle_gamma   90.00
#
_symmetry.space_group_name_H-M   'P 1'
#
loop_
_entity.id
_entity.type
_entity.pdbx_description
1 polymer ?
#
loop_
_entity_poly.entity_id
_entity_poly.type
_entity_poly.pdbx_seq_one_letter_code
_entity_poly.pdbx_strand_id
1 'polypeptide(L)' 'MYLFELMQKKNFEKLSPDQQTFYSKMITKEVERVAKEKNMKPEEAYYWFSKGLYGGDREI' A
#
# COMPACT_ATOMS: atom_id res chain seq x y z
N MET A 1 5.18 8.67 7.49
CA MET A 1 5.16 9.41 6.21
C MET A 1 5.84 8.64 5.06
N TYR A 2 6.65 7.59 5.32
CA TYR A 2 7.56 7.02 4.31
C TYR A 2 6.93 5.98 3.38
N LEU A 3 5.96 5.15 3.84
CA LEU A 3 5.53 3.99 3.06
C LEU A 3 4.75 4.41 1.81
N PHE A 4 3.86 5.38 1.95
CA PHE A 4 3.06 5.90 0.82
C PHE A 4 3.94 6.59 -0.24
N GLU A 5 4.91 7.41 0.20
CA GLU A 5 5.84 8.08 -0.71
C GLU A 5 6.76 7.09 -1.44
N LEU A 6 7.20 6.03 -0.76
CA LEU A 6 8.00 4.95 -1.36
C LEU A 6 7.24 4.15 -2.42
N MET A 7 5.93 4.02 -2.26
CA MET A 7 5.07 3.25 -3.17
C MET A 7 4.58 4.04 -4.37
N GLN A 8 4.87 5.34 -4.46
CA GLN A 8 4.70 6.04 -5.73
C GLN A 8 5.58 5.36 -6.77
N LYS A 9 5.02 5.06 -7.94
CA LYS A 9 5.66 4.25 -9.00
C LYS A 9 7.11 4.68 -9.31
N LYS A 10 7.39 5.99 -9.32
CA LYS A 10 8.72 6.58 -9.54
C LYS A 10 9.75 6.28 -8.44
N ASN A 11 9.30 6.07 -7.21
CA ASN A 11 10.14 5.73 -6.07
C ASN A 11 10.27 4.21 -5.93
N PHE A 12 9.20 3.46 -6.22
CA PHE A 12 9.23 2.00 -6.22
C PHE A 12 10.21 1.42 -7.26
N GLU A 13 10.25 2.00 -8.47
CA GLU A 13 11.20 1.60 -9.53
C GLU A 13 12.67 1.91 -9.18
N LYS A 14 12.93 2.77 -8.19
CA LYS A 14 14.29 3.08 -7.71
C LYS A 14 14.77 2.15 -6.60
N LEU A 15 13.89 1.29 -6.09
CA LEU A 15 14.21 0.33 -5.03
C LEU A 15 14.96 -0.88 -5.60
N SER A 16 15.80 -1.50 -4.77
CA SER A 16 16.40 -2.78 -5.13
C SER A 16 15.31 -3.86 -5.30
N PRO A 17 15.55 -4.93 -6.06
CA PRO A 17 14.57 -6.01 -6.25
C PRO A 17 14.06 -6.61 -4.93
N ASP A 18 14.94 -6.74 -3.93
CA ASP A 18 14.59 -7.24 -2.60
C ASP A 18 13.66 -6.28 -1.86
N GLN A 19 13.94 -4.98 -1.95
CA GLN A 19 13.07 -3.95 -1.39
C GLN A 19 11.71 -3.93 -2.10
N GLN A 20 11.67 -3.99 -3.43
CA GLN A 20 10.41 -4.08 -4.18
C GLN A 20 9.57 -5.28 -3.74
N THR A 21 10.21 -6.44 -3.55
CA THR A 21 9.55 -7.67 -3.07
C THR A 21 9.06 -7.53 -1.64
N PHE A 22 9.82 -6.87 -0.77
CA PHE A 22 9.41 -6.61 0.60
C PHE A 22 8.19 -5.68 0.66
N TYR A 23 8.25 -4.55 -0.06
CA TYR A 23 7.16 -3.58 -0.08
C TYR A 23 5.91 -4.14 -0.77
N SER A 24 6.03 -4.94 -1.84
CA SER A 24 4.86 -5.57 -2.47
C SER A 24 4.11 -6.49 -1.49
N LYS A 25 4.83 -7.29 -0.69
CA LYS A 25 4.22 -8.11 0.37
C LYS A 25 3.53 -7.28 1.44
N MET A 26 4.12 -6.15 1.84
CA MET A 26 3.53 -5.23 2.81
C MET A 26 2.24 -4.60 2.27
N ILE A 27 2.26 -4.16 1.01
CA ILE A 27 1.08 -3.62 0.31
C ILE A 27 -0.05 -4.63 0.29
N THR A 28 0.23 -5.85 -0.16
CA THR A 28 -0.82 -6.89 -0.26
C THR A 28 -1.47 -7.15 1.10
N LYS A 29 -0.67 -7.28 2.16
CA LYS A 29 -1.20 -7.48 3.52
C LYS A 29 -2.09 -6.32 3.98
N GLU A 30 -1.67 -5.10 3.70
CA GLU A 30 -2.39 -3.91 4.12
C GLU A 30 -3.69 -3.72 3.34
N VAL A 31 -3.67 -4.01 2.03
CA VAL A 31 -4.85 -4.02 1.17
C VAL A 31 -5.86 -5.07 1.64
N GLU A 32 -5.41 -6.29 1.94
CA GLU A 32 -6.26 -7.36 2.47
C GLU A 32 -6.86 -6.98 3.83
N ARG A 33 -6.07 -6.35 4.71
CA ARG A 33 -6.53 -5.84 6.01
C ARG A 33 -7.64 -4.81 5.82
N VAL A 34 -7.42 -3.80 4.99
CA VAL A 34 -8.41 -2.75 4.70
C VAL A 34 -9.66 -3.32 4.05
N ALA A 35 -9.50 -4.23 3.08
CA ALA A 35 -10.62 -4.91 2.42
C ALA A 35 -11.51 -5.62 3.44
N LYS A 36 -10.91 -6.34 4.39
CA LYS A 36 -11.63 -7.02 5.48
C LYS A 36 -12.27 -6.05 6.47
N GLU A 37 -11.54 -5.04 6.94
CA GLU A 37 -12.04 -4.05 7.91
C GLU A 37 -13.22 -3.24 7.38
N LYS A 38 -13.21 -2.94 6.08
CA LYS A 38 -14.23 -2.11 5.43
C LYS A 38 -15.27 -2.92 4.66
N ASN A 39 -15.19 -4.25 4.70
CA ASN A 39 -16.05 -5.18 3.98
C ASN A 39 -16.18 -4.82 2.49
N MET A 40 -15.05 -4.56 1.84
CA MET A 40 -14.95 -4.16 0.43
C MET A 40 -14.08 -5.13 -0.36
N LYS A 41 -14.11 -5.03 -1.69
CA LYS A 41 -13.28 -5.89 -2.54
C LYS A 41 -11.80 -5.49 -2.45
N PRO A 42 -10.85 -6.43 -2.56
CA PRO A 42 -9.42 -6.13 -2.55
C PRO A 42 -9.00 -5.11 -3.61
N GLU A 43 -9.63 -5.11 -4.79
CA GLU A 43 -9.35 -4.17 -5.87
C GLU A 43 -9.75 -2.73 -5.50
N GLU A 44 -10.89 -2.57 -4.80
CA GLU A 44 -11.34 -1.28 -4.29
C GLU A 44 -10.43 -0.79 -3.16
N ALA A 45 -10.04 -1.70 -2.25
CA ALA A 45 -9.09 -1.40 -1.19
C ALA A 45 -7.73 -0.98 -1.77
N TYR A 46 -7.23 -1.67 -2.80
CA TYR A 46 -5.99 -1.30 -3.51
C TYR A 46 -6.11 0.05 -4.20
N TYR A 47 -7.25 0.32 -4.86
CA TYR A 47 -7.51 1.62 -5.46
C TYR A 47 -7.39 2.73 -4.42
N TRP A 48 -8.10 2.62 -3.30
CA TRP A 48 -8.08 3.64 -2.26
C TRP A 48 -6.73 3.75 -1.53
N PHE A 49 -6.07 2.62 -1.30
CA PHE A 49 -4.71 2.56 -0.77
C PHE A 49 -3.69 3.25 -1.69
N SER A 50 -3.79 3.05 -3.01
CA SER A 50 -2.95 3.73 -4.00
C SER A 50 -3.23 5.24 -4.11
N LYS A 51 -4.43 5.68 -3.73
CA LYS A 51 -4.80 7.10 -3.54
C LYS A 51 -4.38 7.65 -2.17
N GLY A 52 -3.76 6.81 -1.34
CA GLY A 52 -3.26 7.14 0.00
C GLY A 52 -4.32 7.18 1.08
N LEU A 53 -5.58 6.86 0.77
CA LEU A 53 -6.69 6.96 1.72
C LEU A 53 -6.63 5.93 2.84
N TYR A 54 -5.86 4.87 2.66
CA TYR A 54 -5.58 3.88 3.69
C TYR A 54 -4.08 3.61 3.73
N GLY A 55 -3.52 3.63 4.93
CA GLY A 55 -2.10 3.39 5.20
C GLY A 55 -1.78 3.83 6.62
N GLY A 56 -0.92 3.07 7.30
CA GLY A 56 -0.56 3.30 8.72
C GLY A 56 0.10 4.64 9.06
N ASP A 57 0.23 5.55 8.08
CA ASP A 57 0.83 6.88 8.20
C ASP A 57 -0.19 8.03 8.20
N ARG A 58 -1.49 7.76 7.97
CA ARG A 58 -2.54 8.76 8.17
C ARG A 58 -3.18 8.51 9.53
N GLU A 59 -2.74 9.29 10.52
CA GLU A 59 -3.52 9.50 11.75
C GLU A 59 -4.94 9.91 11.34
N ILE A 60 -5.92 9.26 11.97
CA ILE A 60 -7.34 9.63 11.90
C ILE A 60 -7.51 10.98 12.58
#